data_AF-A0A2N4Z7R4-F1
#
_entry.id   AF-A0A2N4Z7R4-F1
#
_cell.length_a   1.000
_cell.length_b   1.000
_cell.length_c   1.000
_cell.angle_alpha   90.00
_cell.angle_beta   90.00
_cell.angle_gamma   90.00
#
_symmetry.space_group_name_H-M   'P 1'
#
loop_
_entity.id
_entity.type
_entity.pdbx_description
1 polymer ?
#
loop_
_entity_poly.entity_id
_entity_poly.type
_entity_poly.pdbx_seq_one_letter_code
_entity_poly.pdbx_strand_id
1 'polypeptide(L)'
;MKRVLTALAATLLPLGAHAADAITGAVQRQPTNWQAIVMFLIFVALTLYITYWASKRVRSRSDYYTAGGNITGFQNGLAIAGDFMSAASFLGISALVYTSGYDGLIYSLGFLVGWPIILFLIAERLRNLGRYTFADVASYRLKQGPIRTLSACGSLVVVALYLIAQMVGAGKLIQLLFGLNYHVAVVLVGVLMVLYVLFGGMLATTWVQIIKAVLLLCGASFMAFMVMKHVGFSFNNLFTEAMAVHPKGAAIMSPGGLVKDPISALSLGLGLMFGTAGLPHILMRFFTVSDAKEARK
;
A
#
# COMPACT_ATOMS: atom_id res chain seq x y z
N MET A 1 -24.26 24.00 7.26
CA MET A 1 -23.20 23.00 6.92
C MET A 1 -23.41 21.61 7.55
N LYS A 2 -23.68 21.47 8.87
CA LYS A 2 -23.87 20.14 9.51
C LYS A 2 -25.02 19.29 8.92
N ARG A 3 -26.12 19.90 8.48
CA ARG A 3 -27.27 19.20 7.85
C ARG A 3 -27.01 18.74 6.42
N VAL A 4 -26.12 19.43 5.68
CA VAL A 4 -25.77 19.08 4.29
C VAL A 4 -24.75 17.94 4.27
N LEU A 5 -23.78 17.94 5.19
CA LEU A 5 -22.82 16.84 5.35
C LEU A 5 -23.47 15.53 5.82
N THR A 6 -24.48 15.60 6.69
CA THR A 6 -25.26 14.42 7.12
C THR A 6 -26.18 13.91 6.01
N ALA A 7 -26.78 14.80 5.21
CA ALA A 7 -27.56 14.40 4.04
C ALA A 7 -26.69 13.74 2.95
N LEU A 8 -25.49 14.27 2.67
CA LEU A 8 -24.54 13.67 1.72
C LEU A 8 -23.98 12.31 2.18
N ALA A 9 -23.71 12.17 3.49
CA ALA A 9 -23.29 10.88 4.04
C ALA A 9 -24.41 9.83 3.95
N ALA A 10 -25.67 10.23 4.17
CA ALA A 10 -26.84 9.35 4.08
C ALA A 10 -27.17 8.93 2.64
N THR A 11 -26.90 9.77 1.64
CA THR A 11 -27.15 9.43 0.23
C THR A 11 -26.03 8.62 -0.43
N LEU A 12 -24.79 8.72 0.05
CA LEU A 12 -23.65 7.95 -0.49
C LEU A 12 -23.56 6.51 0.05
N LEU A 13 -24.12 6.23 1.24
CA LEU A 13 -24.14 4.89 1.84
C LEU A 13 -24.87 3.83 0.97
N PRO A 14 -26.07 4.08 0.42
CA PRO A 14 -26.77 3.09 -0.41
C PRO A 14 -26.19 2.96 -1.83
N LEU A 15 -25.52 3.99 -2.37
CA LEU A 15 -24.85 3.92 -3.68
C LEU A 15 -23.58 3.06 -3.66
N GLY A 16 -22.85 3.02 -2.54
CA GLY A 16 -21.65 2.19 -2.38
C GLY A 16 -21.94 0.67 -2.29
N ALA A 17 -23.13 0.30 -1.82
CA ALA A 17 -23.52 -1.10 -1.66
C ALA A 17 -23.73 -1.83 -3.00
N HIS A 18 -24.21 -1.11 -4.03
CA HIS A 18 -24.48 -1.67 -5.36
C HIS A 18 -23.30 -1.56 -6.33
N ALA A 19 -22.32 -0.68 -6.07
CA ALA A 19 -21.13 -0.53 -6.92
C ALA A 19 -20.02 -1.57 -6.62
N ALA A 20 -20.11 -2.29 -5.49
CA ALA A 20 -19.13 -3.29 -5.10
C ALA A 20 -19.08 -4.50 -6.06
N ASP A 21 -20.19 -4.82 -6.72
CA ASP A 21 -20.27 -5.95 -7.65
C ASP A 21 -19.45 -5.74 -8.93
N ALA A 22 -19.18 -4.49 -9.33
CA ALA A 22 -18.43 -4.18 -10.54
C ALA A 22 -16.93 -4.56 -10.46
N ILE A 23 -16.39 -4.74 -9.25
CA ILE A 23 -15.00 -5.14 -9.02
C ILE A 23 -14.90 -6.65 -8.69
N THR A 24 -16.03 -7.33 -8.46
CA THR A 24 -16.03 -8.73 -8.05
C THR A 24 -16.07 -9.68 -9.25
N GLY A 25 -14.90 -10.04 -9.77
CA GLY A 25 -14.76 -11.28 -10.53
C GLY A 25 -15.18 -12.49 -9.66
N ALA A 26 -15.79 -13.50 -10.29
CA ALA A 26 -16.18 -14.75 -9.63
C ALA A 26 -14.93 -15.48 -9.12
N VAL A 27 -14.71 -15.46 -7.79
CA VAL A 27 -13.72 -16.32 -7.15
C VAL A 27 -14.41 -17.62 -6.80
N GLN A 28 -14.04 -18.71 -7.48
CA GLN A 28 -14.50 -20.04 -7.08
C GLN A 28 -14.04 -20.30 -5.65
N ARG A 29 -15.00 -20.58 -4.75
CA ARG A 29 -14.69 -20.94 -3.37
C ARG A 29 -13.90 -22.25 -3.38
N GLN A 30 -12.64 -22.18 -3.00
CA GLN A 30 -11.81 -23.36 -2.77
C GLN A 30 -12.17 -23.98 -1.41
N PRO A 31 -11.93 -25.29 -1.22
CA PRO A 31 -12.02 -25.91 0.10
C PRO A 31 -11.10 -25.20 1.09
N THR A 32 -11.50 -25.16 2.37
CA THR A 32 -10.79 -24.45 3.44
C THR A 32 -9.33 -24.90 3.53
N ASN A 33 -8.39 -23.99 3.26
CA ASN A 33 -6.97 -24.29 3.40
C ASN A 33 -6.55 -24.09 4.87
N TRP A 34 -6.58 -25.16 5.65
CA TRP A 34 -6.27 -25.10 7.08
C TRP A 34 -4.85 -24.62 7.37
N GLN A 35 -3.88 -24.93 6.49
CA GLN A 35 -2.50 -24.47 6.63
C GLN A 35 -2.41 -22.95 6.52
N ALA A 36 -3.07 -22.37 5.51
CA ALA A 36 -3.13 -20.92 5.32
C ALA A 36 -3.85 -20.21 6.47
N ILE A 37 -4.94 -20.81 6.97
CA ILE A 37 -5.70 -20.27 8.12
C ILE A 37 -4.82 -20.23 9.37
N VAL A 38 -4.12 -21.34 9.68
CA VAL A 38 -3.23 -21.42 10.85
C VAL A 38 -2.08 -20.41 10.73
N MET A 39 -1.42 -20.30 9.58
CA MET A 39 -0.37 -19.31 9.36
C MET A 39 -0.87 -17.87 9.52
N PHE A 40 -2.05 -17.57 8.99
CA PHE A 40 -2.67 -16.26 9.14
C PHE A 40 -3.01 -15.96 10.60
N LEU A 41 -3.59 -16.90 11.33
CA LEU A 41 -3.92 -16.72 12.76
C LEU A 41 -2.66 -16.52 13.60
N ILE A 42 -1.58 -17.25 13.32
CA ILE A 42 -0.27 -17.02 13.97
C ILE A 42 0.23 -15.61 13.67
N PHE A 43 0.18 -15.16 12.41
CA PHE A 43 0.59 -13.83 12.03
C PHE A 43 -0.27 -12.73 12.71
N VAL A 44 -1.58 -12.93 12.77
CA VAL A 44 -2.50 -12.03 13.48
C VAL A 44 -2.19 -11.99 14.97
N ALA A 45 -1.98 -13.15 15.61
CA ALA A 45 -1.63 -13.20 17.03
C ALA A 45 -0.31 -12.47 17.33
N LEU A 46 0.71 -12.67 16.48
CA LEU A 46 1.99 -11.96 16.58
C LEU A 46 1.82 -10.45 16.41
N THR A 47 1.05 -10.00 15.42
CA THR A 47 0.83 -8.56 15.20
C THR A 47 0.03 -7.93 16.33
N LEU A 48 -1.01 -8.60 16.85
CA LEU A 48 -1.75 -8.15 18.04
C LEU A 48 -0.88 -8.11 19.30
N TYR A 49 0.00 -9.09 19.50
CA TYR A 49 0.94 -9.08 20.60
C TYR A 49 1.89 -7.87 20.53
N ILE A 50 2.42 -7.56 19.35
CA ILE A 50 3.27 -6.38 19.12
C ILE A 50 2.47 -5.10 19.39
N THR A 51 1.23 -5.01 18.90
CA THR A 51 0.34 -3.89 19.18
C THR A 51 0.11 -3.71 20.68
N TYR A 52 -0.17 -4.79 21.41
CA TYR A 52 -0.34 -4.75 22.86
C TYR A 52 0.92 -4.28 23.58
N TRP A 53 2.09 -4.84 23.23
CA TRP A 53 3.37 -4.42 23.78
C TRP A 53 3.69 -2.94 23.50
N ALA A 54 3.44 -2.49 22.28
CA ALA A 54 3.66 -1.11 21.86
C ALA A 54 2.70 -0.14 22.56
N SER A 55 1.43 -0.52 22.72
CA SER A 55 0.41 0.31 23.38
C SER A 55 0.79 0.70 24.80
N LYS A 56 1.47 -0.19 25.54
CA LYS A 56 1.98 0.08 26.90
C LYS A 56 3.06 1.19 26.95
N ARG A 57 3.68 1.50 25.81
CA ARG A 57 4.73 2.52 25.68
C ARG A 57 4.20 3.87 25.21
N VAL A 58 2.94 3.96 24.80
CA VAL A 58 2.34 5.20 24.32
C VAL A 58 1.78 5.98 25.52
N ARG A 59 2.41 7.11 25.88
CA ARG A 59 1.97 7.97 26.99
C ARG A 59 1.59 9.38 26.56
N SER A 60 2.06 9.81 25.40
CA SER A 60 1.84 11.16 24.87
C SER A 60 1.34 11.16 23.42
N ARG A 61 0.89 12.34 22.96
CA ARG A 61 0.47 12.55 21.57
C ARG A 61 1.60 12.30 20.57
N SER A 62 2.83 12.71 20.90
CA SER A 62 4.01 12.45 20.06
C SER A 62 4.35 10.96 20.01
N ASP A 63 4.14 10.22 21.10
CA ASP A 63 4.37 8.77 21.08
C ASP A 63 3.34 8.08 20.16
N TYR A 64 2.09 8.52 20.20
CA TYR A 64 1.03 7.96 19.38
C TYR A 64 1.23 8.27 17.88
N TYR A 65 1.56 9.53 17.53
CA TYR A 65 1.63 9.96 16.12
C TYR A 65 3.02 9.94 15.49
N THR A 66 4.11 9.88 16.23
CA THR A 66 5.48 9.87 15.66
C THR A 66 6.42 8.89 16.37
N ALA A 67 5.91 8.04 17.27
CA ALA A 67 6.73 7.16 18.11
C ALA A 67 7.83 7.92 18.89
N GLY A 68 7.57 9.20 19.20
CA GLY A 68 8.52 10.06 19.89
C GLY A 68 9.77 10.45 19.09
N GLY A 69 9.82 10.17 17.78
CA GLY A 69 11.00 10.47 16.96
C GLY A 69 12.16 9.48 17.14
N ASN A 70 11.91 8.32 17.76
CA ASN A 70 12.95 7.36 18.16
C ASN A 70 13.17 6.21 17.15
N ILE A 71 12.55 6.27 15.97
CA ILE A 71 12.73 5.24 14.94
C ILE A 71 14.01 5.52 14.16
N THR A 72 14.87 4.53 13.98
CA THR A 72 16.10 4.70 13.18
C THR A 72 15.78 4.78 11.69
N GLY A 73 16.65 5.40 10.88
CA GLY A 73 16.44 5.53 9.44
C GLY A 73 16.21 4.19 8.74
N PHE A 74 17.03 3.18 9.06
CA PHE A 74 16.85 1.83 8.50
C PHE A 74 15.52 1.18 8.89
N GLN A 75 15.10 1.30 10.17
CA GLN A 75 13.79 0.82 10.61
C GLN A 75 12.67 1.53 9.86
N ASN A 76 12.80 2.85 9.69
CA ASN A 76 11.82 3.64 8.98
C ASN A 76 11.75 3.27 7.50
N GLY A 77 12.88 3.12 6.82
CA GLY A 77 12.95 2.70 5.42
C GLY A 77 12.31 1.33 5.19
N LEU A 78 12.61 0.34 6.03
CA LEU A 78 12.00 -0.99 5.95
C LEU A 78 10.49 -0.94 6.22
N ALA A 79 10.07 -0.09 7.15
CA ALA A 79 8.67 0.10 7.45
C ALA A 79 7.92 0.87 6.34
N ILE A 80 8.57 1.84 5.67
CA ILE A 80 8.07 2.52 4.45
C ILE A 80 7.90 1.49 3.33
N ALA A 81 8.88 0.60 3.16
CA ALA A 81 8.77 -0.50 2.19
C ALA A 81 7.57 -1.40 2.52
N GLY A 82 7.33 -1.71 3.79
CA GLY A 82 6.15 -2.45 4.26
C GLY A 82 4.81 -1.78 3.94
N ASP A 83 4.73 -0.45 4.10
CA ASP A 83 3.56 0.34 3.70
C ASP A 83 3.36 0.35 2.19
N PHE A 84 4.46 0.45 1.43
CA PHE A 84 4.43 0.45 -0.02
C PHE A 84 4.05 -0.92 -0.61
N MET A 85 4.44 -2.01 0.05
CA MET A 85 4.07 -3.38 -0.32
C MET A 85 2.62 -3.66 0.10
N SER A 86 1.66 -3.35 -0.77
CA SER A 86 0.23 -3.58 -0.54
C SER A 86 -0.31 -4.71 -1.42
N ALA A 87 -1.60 -5.07 -1.23
CA ALA A 87 -2.28 -5.99 -2.14
C ALA A 87 -2.24 -5.49 -3.60
N ALA A 88 -2.30 -4.17 -3.82
CA ALA A 88 -2.16 -3.58 -5.14
C ALA A 88 -0.74 -3.78 -5.71
N SER A 89 0.29 -3.65 -4.87
CA SER A 89 1.69 -3.80 -5.30
C SER A 89 2.03 -5.25 -5.61
N PHE A 90 1.55 -6.21 -4.80
CA PHE A 90 1.85 -7.63 -5.00
C PHE A 90 0.91 -8.27 -6.05
N LEU A 91 -0.41 -8.23 -5.85
CA LEU A 91 -1.35 -8.84 -6.78
C LEU A 91 -1.56 -7.99 -8.04
N GLY A 92 -1.65 -6.67 -7.88
CA GLY A 92 -1.97 -5.77 -8.99
C GLY A 92 -0.83 -5.69 -10.01
N ILE A 93 0.40 -5.48 -9.57
CA ILE A 93 1.56 -5.43 -10.50
C ILE A 93 1.77 -6.79 -11.16
N SER A 94 1.74 -7.90 -10.39
CA SER A 94 1.89 -9.24 -10.98
C SER A 94 0.78 -9.57 -11.97
N ALA A 95 -0.48 -9.20 -11.68
CA ALA A 95 -1.58 -9.35 -12.61
C ALA A 95 -1.39 -8.47 -13.86
N LEU A 96 -0.92 -7.23 -13.70
CA LEU A 96 -0.67 -6.31 -14.82
C LEU A 96 0.45 -6.81 -15.73
N VAL A 97 1.53 -7.34 -15.16
CA VAL A 97 2.63 -7.97 -15.90
C VAL A 97 2.13 -9.23 -16.61
N TYR A 98 1.30 -10.05 -15.96
CA TYR A 98 0.68 -11.21 -16.59
C TYR A 98 -0.19 -10.79 -17.78
N THR A 99 -1.11 -9.82 -17.62
CA THR A 99 -2.07 -9.45 -18.67
C THR A 99 -1.48 -8.61 -19.80
N SER A 100 -0.52 -7.75 -19.48
CA SER A 100 -0.01 -6.72 -20.39
C SER A 100 1.47 -6.92 -20.77
N GLY A 101 2.11 -7.98 -20.27
CA GLY A 101 3.47 -8.35 -20.63
C GLY A 101 4.49 -7.26 -20.33
N TYR A 102 5.29 -6.92 -21.34
CA TYR A 102 6.39 -5.97 -21.26
C TYR A 102 5.98 -4.60 -20.70
N ASP A 103 4.82 -4.07 -21.10
CA ASP A 103 4.37 -2.76 -20.61
C ASP A 103 4.01 -2.75 -19.12
N GLY A 104 3.63 -3.90 -18.54
CA GLY A 104 3.42 -4.02 -17.11
C GLY A 104 4.72 -3.83 -16.31
N LEU A 105 5.87 -4.18 -16.89
CA LEU A 105 7.18 -3.94 -16.29
C LEU A 105 7.51 -2.45 -16.27
N ILE A 106 7.18 -1.72 -17.33
CA ILE A 106 7.37 -0.25 -17.39
C ILE A 106 6.57 0.44 -16.27
N TYR A 107 5.32 0.02 -16.05
CA TYR A 107 4.49 0.54 -14.95
C TYR A 107 5.16 0.32 -13.58
N SER A 108 5.83 -0.81 -13.39
CA SER A 108 6.56 -1.13 -12.16
C SER A 108 7.77 -0.22 -11.93
N LEU A 109 8.52 0.11 -13.01
CA LEU A 109 9.68 1.00 -12.95
C LEU A 109 9.27 2.44 -12.59
N GLY A 110 8.11 2.92 -13.05
CA GLY A 110 7.67 4.29 -12.82
C GLY A 110 7.59 4.68 -11.34
N PHE A 111 7.24 3.73 -10.46
CA PHE A 111 7.20 3.96 -9.01
C PHE A 111 8.59 4.14 -8.38
N LEU A 112 9.64 3.53 -8.95
CA LEU A 112 11.00 3.68 -8.43
C LEU A 112 11.53 5.11 -8.60
N VAL A 113 11.13 5.79 -9.67
CA VAL A 113 11.57 7.14 -10.02
C VAL A 113 11.00 8.20 -9.05
N GLY A 114 9.87 7.93 -8.41
CA GLY A 114 9.29 8.84 -7.41
C GLY A 114 10.11 8.95 -6.12
N TRP A 115 10.84 7.91 -5.73
CA TRP A 115 11.57 7.88 -4.45
C TRP A 115 12.70 8.90 -4.35
N PRO A 116 13.61 9.05 -5.36
CA PRO A 116 14.62 10.11 -5.34
C PRO A 116 14.01 11.51 -5.16
N ILE A 117 12.88 11.81 -5.81
CA ILE A 117 12.20 13.10 -5.67
C ILE A 117 11.79 13.33 -4.22
N ILE A 118 11.17 12.34 -3.59
CA ILE A 118 10.74 12.43 -2.19
C ILE A 118 11.94 12.59 -1.28
N LEU A 119 12.98 11.78 -1.45
CA LEU A 119 14.17 11.77 -0.60
C LEU A 119 14.97 13.08 -0.69
N PHE A 120 15.20 13.60 -1.89
CA PHE A 120 16.04 14.79 -2.09
C PHE A 120 15.28 16.12 -1.93
N LEU A 121 14.01 16.20 -2.34
CA LEU A 121 13.29 17.48 -2.37
C LEU A 121 12.34 17.67 -1.19
N ILE A 122 11.82 16.58 -0.60
CA ILE A 122 10.70 16.65 0.34
C ILE A 122 11.10 16.21 1.77
N ALA A 123 11.84 15.12 1.91
CA ALA A 123 12.10 14.46 3.20
C ALA A 123 12.70 15.39 4.27
N GLU A 124 13.79 16.11 3.94
CA GLU A 124 14.45 17.02 4.88
C GLU A 124 13.54 18.18 5.30
N ARG A 125 12.84 18.78 4.33
CA ARG A 125 11.94 19.91 4.60
C ARG A 125 10.82 19.48 5.52
N LEU A 126 10.20 18.32 5.25
CA LEU A 126 9.17 17.75 6.10
C LEU A 126 9.68 17.49 7.51
N ARG A 127 10.80 16.78 7.66
CA ARG A 127 11.34 16.47 8.99
C ARG A 127 11.54 17.72 9.86
N ASN A 128 12.05 18.80 9.26
CA ASN A 128 12.38 20.04 9.98
C ASN A 128 11.15 20.92 10.30
N LEU A 129 9.96 20.62 9.76
CA LEU A 129 8.74 21.41 9.97
C LEU A 129 8.05 21.15 11.32
N GLY A 130 8.37 20.05 12.01
CA GLY A 130 7.87 19.77 13.38
C GLY A 130 6.34 19.63 13.51
N ARG A 131 5.63 19.30 12.42
CA ARG A 131 4.17 19.07 12.40
C ARG A 131 3.85 17.58 12.22
N TYR A 132 2.61 17.20 12.50
CA TYR A 132 2.17 15.81 12.48
C TYR A 132 1.49 15.38 11.18
N THR A 133 0.96 16.33 10.39
CA THR A 133 0.18 16.02 9.19
C THR A 133 0.65 16.78 7.95
N PHE A 134 0.44 16.20 6.78
CA PHE A 134 0.69 16.86 5.49
C PHE A 134 -0.13 18.15 5.34
N ALA A 135 -1.38 18.17 5.82
CA ALA A 135 -2.22 19.35 5.78
C ALA A 135 -1.63 20.51 6.59
N ASP A 136 -1.05 20.23 7.75
CA ASP A 136 -0.39 21.25 8.56
C ASP A 136 0.84 21.81 7.84
N VAL A 137 1.60 20.96 7.14
CA VAL A 137 2.75 21.39 6.32
C VAL A 137 2.33 22.29 5.16
N ALA A 138 1.33 21.87 4.38
CA ALA A 138 0.85 22.65 3.24
C ALA A 138 0.30 24.01 3.69
N SER A 139 -0.38 24.03 4.85
CA SER A 139 -0.93 25.23 5.46
C SER A 139 0.12 26.14 6.11
N TYR A 140 1.34 25.65 6.38
CA TYR A 140 2.40 26.42 7.04
C TYR A 140 2.92 27.56 6.16
N ARG A 141 3.01 27.34 4.84
CA ARG A 141 3.53 28.32 3.87
C ARG A 141 2.44 29.18 3.23
N LEU A 142 1.18 28.89 3.50
CA LEU A 142 0.03 29.49 2.81
C LEU A 142 -1.07 29.89 3.82
N LYS A 143 -2.23 30.36 3.33
CA LYS A 143 -3.34 30.73 4.22
C LYS A 143 -3.87 29.51 4.97
N GLN A 144 -3.68 29.49 6.29
CA GLN A 144 -3.90 28.31 7.14
C GLN A 144 -5.31 27.69 7.01
N GLY A 145 -6.37 28.48 7.14
CA GLY A 145 -7.75 27.96 7.18
C GLY A 145 -8.20 27.25 5.89
N PRO A 146 -8.21 27.94 4.73
CA PRO A 146 -8.67 27.34 3.47
C PRO A 146 -7.83 26.14 3.04
N ILE A 147 -6.50 26.24 3.18
CA ILE A 147 -5.58 25.22 2.64
C ILE A 147 -5.50 24.01 3.53
N ARG A 148 -5.62 24.17 4.85
CA ARG A 148 -5.74 23.03 5.75
C ARG A 148 -7.02 22.25 5.47
N THR A 149 -8.14 22.94 5.21
CA THR A 149 -9.41 22.30 4.86
C THR A 149 -9.31 21.57 3.52
N LEU A 150 -8.77 22.24 2.49
CA LEU A 150 -8.57 21.64 1.17
C LEU A 150 -7.66 20.42 1.24
N SER A 151 -6.52 20.52 1.93
CA SER A 151 -5.55 19.43 2.07
C SER A 151 -6.09 18.27 2.88
N ALA A 152 -6.87 18.53 3.93
CA ALA A 152 -7.52 17.50 4.73
C ALA A 152 -8.59 16.76 3.92
N CYS A 153 -9.48 17.48 3.24
CA CYS A 153 -10.50 16.88 2.37
C CYS A 153 -9.85 16.08 1.23
N GLY A 154 -8.86 16.64 0.55
CA GLY A 154 -8.13 15.95 -0.51
C GLY A 154 -7.44 14.68 0.00
N SER A 155 -6.78 14.75 1.15
CA SER A 155 -6.15 13.58 1.78
C SER A 155 -7.19 12.50 2.13
N LEU A 156 -8.34 12.86 2.68
CA LEU A 156 -9.42 11.91 3.01
C LEU A 156 -9.98 11.23 1.76
N VAL A 157 -10.20 11.98 0.67
CA VAL A 157 -10.69 11.42 -0.60
C VAL A 157 -9.68 10.42 -1.18
N VAL A 158 -8.39 10.80 -1.24
CA VAL A 158 -7.33 9.91 -1.73
C VAL A 158 -7.22 8.65 -0.88
N VAL A 159 -7.24 8.79 0.44
CA VAL A 159 -7.19 7.64 1.37
C VAL A 159 -8.42 6.76 1.22
N ALA A 160 -9.62 7.32 1.06
CA ALA A 160 -10.84 6.54 0.87
C ALA A 160 -10.77 5.67 -0.41
N LEU A 161 -10.38 6.26 -1.54
CA LEU A 161 -10.20 5.52 -2.80
C LEU A 161 -9.13 4.43 -2.67
N TYR A 162 -8.03 4.75 -2.00
CA TYR A 162 -6.95 3.80 -1.77
C TYR A 162 -7.37 2.63 -0.87
N LEU A 163 -8.12 2.91 0.20
CA LEU A 163 -8.65 1.88 1.11
C LEU A 163 -9.63 0.94 0.41
N ILE A 164 -10.46 1.43 -0.53
CA ILE A 164 -11.38 0.56 -1.29
C ILE A 164 -10.59 -0.53 -2.02
N ALA A 165 -9.56 -0.15 -2.78
CA ALA A 165 -8.75 -1.12 -3.53
C ALA A 165 -8.05 -2.13 -2.59
N GLN A 166 -7.56 -1.68 -1.44
CA GLN A 166 -6.93 -2.56 -0.45
C GLN A 166 -7.92 -3.53 0.19
N MET A 167 -9.12 -3.07 0.55
CA MET A 167 -10.16 -3.91 1.16
C MET A 167 -10.66 -4.96 0.18
N VAL A 168 -10.80 -4.63 -1.11
CA VAL A 168 -11.13 -5.60 -2.16
C VAL A 168 -10.04 -6.67 -2.25
N GLY A 169 -8.78 -6.26 -2.34
CA GLY A 169 -7.64 -7.19 -2.42
C GLY A 169 -7.56 -8.13 -1.22
N ALA A 170 -7.67 -7.59 0.00
CA ALA A 170 -7.65 -8.38 1.22
C ALA A 170 -8.86 -9.33 1.33
N GLY A 171 -10.07 -8.84 1.00
CA GLY A 171 -11.29 -9.64 1.02
C GLY A 171 -11.23 -10.82 0.06
N LYS A 172 -10.71 -10.61 -1.16
CA LYS A 172 -10.54 -11.66 -2.17
C LYS A 172 -9.51 -12.72 -1.74
N LEU A 173 -8.40 -12.31 -1.12
CA LEU A 173 -7.40 -13.24 -0.58
C LEU A 173 -7.99 -14.12 0.51
N ILE A 174 -8.73 -13.54 1.47
CA ILE A 174 -9.36 -14.32 2.55
C ILE A 174 -10.48 -15.21 2.00
N GLN A 175 -11.30 -14.71 1.05
CA GLN A 175 -12.31 -15.54 0.36
C GLN A 175 -11.66 -16.78 -0.29
N LEU A 176 -10.52 -16.61 -0.96
CA LEU A 176 -9.82 -17.68 -1.64
C LEU A 176 -9.17 -18.68 -0.65
N LEU A 177 -8.45 -18.16 0.35
CA LEU A 177 -7.68 -18.99 1.28
C LEU A 177 -8.57 -19.71 2.31
N PHE A 178 -9.64 -19.06 2.78
CA PHE A 178 -10.45 -19.55 3.90
C PHE A 178 -11.80 -20.11 3.42
N GLY A 179 -12.13 -19.97 2.13
CA GLY A 179 -13.43 -20.38 1.59
C GLY A 179 -14.62 -19.56 2.12
N LEU A 180 -14.36 -18.45 2.81
CA LEU A 180 -15.38 -17.61 3.45
C LEU A 180 -16.16 -16.76 2.42
N ASN A 181 -17.33 -16.28 2.82
CA ASN A 181 -18.04 -15.27 2.04
C ASN A 181 -17.22 -13.96 1.98
N TYR A 182 -17.12 -13.35 0.79
CA TYR A 182 -16.43 -12.10 0.56
C TYR A 182 -16.82 -10.99 1.55
N HIS A 183 -18.12 -10.80 1.81
CA HIS A 183 -18.58 -9.74 2.72
C HIS A 183 -18.10 -9.98 4.16
N VAL A 184 -18.13 -11.25 4.61
CA VAL A 184 -17.63 -11.63 5.94
C VAL A 184 -16.12 -11.42 6.02
N ALA A 185 -15.38 -11.80 4.97
CA ALA A 185 -13.95 -11.59 4.87
C ALA A 185 -13.56 -10.11 4.97
N VAL A 186 -14.24 -9.23 4.21
CA VAL A 186 -13.99 -7.79 4.23
C VAL A 186 -14.28 -7.19 5.60
N VAL A 187 -15.40 -7.54 6.23
CA VAL A 187 -15.77 -7.03 7.57
C VAL A 187 -14.77 -7.51 8.62
N LEU A 188 -14.40 -8.80 8.61
CA LEU A 188 -13.46 -9.36 9.57
C LEU A 188 -12.08 -8.70 9.47
N VAL A 189 -11.54 -8.55 8.25
CA VAL A 189 -10.28 -7.85 8.03
C VAL A 189 -10.41 -6.39 8.45
N GLY A 190 -11.51 -5.71 8.10
CA GLY A 190 -11.73 -4.30 8.45
C GLY A 190 -11.75 -4.07 9.96
N VAL A 191 -12.49 -4.88 10.72
CA VAL A 191 -12.55 -4.81 12.18
C VAL A 191 -11.16 -5.06 12.79
N LEU A 192 -10.48 -6.11 12.34
CA LEU A 192 -9.13 -6.42 12.78
C LEU A 192 -8.18 -5.24 12.51
N MET A 193 -8.29 -4.63 11.32
CA MET A 193 -7.45 -3.52 10.92
C MET A 193 -7.68 -2.26 11.77
N VAL A 194 -8.94 -1.98 12.11
CA VAL A 194 -9.29 -0.88 13.01
C VAL A 194 -8.73 -1.11 14.41
N LEU A 195 -8.85 -2.33 14.95
CA LEU A 195 -8.40 -2.64 16.31
C LEU A 195 -6.89 -2.45 16.47
N TYR A 196 -6.06 -3.00 15.56
CA TYR A 196 -4.61 -2.90 15.75
C TYR A 196 -4.10 -1.46 15.58
N VAL A 197 -4.70 -0.66 14.69
CA VAL A 197 -4.30 0.74 14.46
C VAL A 197 -4.72 1.62 15.64
N LEU A 198 -5.95 1.44 16.13
CA LEU A 198 -6.52 2.27 17.20
C LEU A 198 -5.75 2.13 18.51
N PHE A 199 -5.30 0.92 18.85
CA PHE A 199 -4.57 0.67 20.09
C PHE A 199 -3.04 0.75 19.93
N GLY A 200 -2.51 0.56 18.73
CA GLY A 200 -1.08 0.42 18.51
C GLY A 200 -0.29 1.73 18.36
N GLY A 201 -0.91 2.76 17.79
CA GLY A 201 -0.21 4.00 17.42
C GLY A 201 0.95 3.75 16.43
N MET A 202 1.78 4.76 16.22
CA MET A 202 2.81 4.73 15.19
C MET A 202 3.91 3.70 15.46
N LEU A 203 4.26 3.46 16.73
CA LEU A 203 5.27 2.47 17.09
C LEU A 203 4.84 1.05 16.71
N ALA A 204 3.61 0.64 17.04
CA ALA A 204 3.10 -0.67 16.65
C ALA A 204 3.06 -0.82 15.12
N THR A 205 2.54 0.19 14.42
CA THR A 205 2.46 0.16 12.97
C THR A 205 3.84 0.03 12.34
N THR A 206 4.86 0.72 12.85
CA THR A 206 6.23 0.61 12.33
C THR A 206 6.74 -0.82 12.45
N TRP A 207 6.62 -1.46 13.62
CA TRP A 207 7.10 -2.83 13.82
C TRP A 207 6.33 -3.86 12.98
N VAL A 208 5.01 -3.75 12.91
CA VAL A 208 4.18 -4.62 12.06
C VAL A 208 4.60 -4.50 10.59
N GLN A 209 4.87 -3.28 10.13
CA GLN A 209 5.26 -3.03 8.74
C GLN A 209 6.69 -3.50 8.44
N ILE A 210 7.61 -3.42 9.40
CA ILE A 210 8.95 -4.03 9.29
C ILE A 210 8.83 -5.54 9.09
N ILE A 211 8.08 -6.22 9.95
CA ILE A 211 7.90 -7.68 9.88
C ILE A 211 7.28 -8.06 8.55
N LYS A 212 6.22 -7.34 8.15
CA LYS A 212 5.57 -7.53 6.85
C LYS A 212 6.56 -7.34 5.70
N ALA A 213 7.39 -6.29 5.75
CA ALA A 213 8.36 -6.01 4.71
C ALA A 213 9.39 -7.13 4.57
N VAL A 214 9.97 -7.59 5.67
CA VAL A 214 10.92 -8.72 5.66
C VAL A 214 10.25 -9.99 5.14
N LEU A 215 9.05 -10.31 5.62
CA LEU A 215 8.31 -11.49 5.20
C LEU A 215 8.03 -11.48 3.70
N LEU A 216 7.52 -10.35 3.17
CA LEU A 216 7.22 -10.22 1.74
C LEU A 216 8.49 -10.22 0.89
N LEU A 217 9.56 -9.54 1.31
CA LEU A 217 10.83 -9.54 0.59
C LEU A 217 11.44 -10.95 0.52
N CYS A 218 11.48 -11.67 1.65
CA CYS A 218 11.94 -13.06 1.67
C CYS A 218 11.05 -13.96 0.80
N GLY A 219 9.73 -13.86 0.91
CA GLY A 219 8.79 -14.65 0.12
C GLY A 219 8.90 -14.38 -1.38
N ALA A 220 8.95 -13.12 -1.79
CA ALA A 220 9.11 -12.71 -3.18
C ALA A 220 10.46 -13.16 -3.75
N SER A 221 11.54 -13.01 -2.98
CA SER A 221 12.88 -13.45 -3.38
C SER A 221 12.94 -14.97 -3.53
N PHE A 222 12.32 -15.71 -2.62
CA PHE A 222 12.20 -17.16 -2.71
C PHE A 222 11.43 -17.59 -3.96
N MET A 223 10.27 -16.97 -4.24
CA MET A 223 9.51 -17.26 -5.46
C MET A 223 10.31 -16.94 -6.73
N ALA A 224 10.95 -15.78 -6.79
CA ALA A 224 11.80 -15.39 -7.92
C ALA A 224 12.93 -16.42 -8.15
N PHE A 225 13.59 -16.86 -7.07
CA PHE A 225 14.63 -17.88 -7.14
C PHE A 225 14.09 -19.24 -7.62
N MET A 226 12.94 -19.68 -7.11
CA MET A 226 12.32 -20.94 -7.51
C MET A 226 11.89 -20.93 -8.98
N VAL A 227 11.34 -19.82 -9.47
CA VAL A 227 11.02 -19.63 -10.89
C VAL A 227 12.29 -19.69 -11.74
N MET A 228 13.34 -18.97 -11.35
CA MET A 228 14.63 -19.02 -12.06
C MET A 228 15.23 -20.41 -12.07
N LYS A 229 15.13 -21.16 -10.97
CA LYS A 229 15.57 -22.56 -10.90
C LYS A 229 14.77 -23.45 -11.86
N HIS A 230 13.45 -23.25 -11.97
CA HIS A 230 12.60 -24.04 -12.87
C HIS A 230 13.02 -23.89 -14.33
N VAL A 231 13.39 -22.67 -14.75
CA VAL A 231 13.83 -22.36 -16.12
C VAL A 231 15.33 -22.55 -16.36
N GLY A 232 16.05 -23.18 -15.41
CA GLY A 232 17.49 -23.44 -15.52
C GLY A 232 18.36 -22.18 -15.50
N PHE A 233 17.92 -21.12 -14.80
CA PHE A 233 18.54 -19.79 -14.73
C PHE A 233 18.69 -19.08 -16.09
N SER A 234 17.92 -19.50 -17.10
CA SER A 234 17.90 -18.86 -18.42
C SER A 234 16.71 -17.93 -18.56
N PHE A 235 16.97 -16.63 -18.71
CA PHE A 235 15.92 -15.65 -19.04
C PHE A 235 15.28 -15.94 -20.39
N ASN A 236 16.02 -16.48 -21.36
CA ASN A 236 15.45 -16.87 -22.65
C ASN A 236 14.41 -17.98 -22.48
N ASN A 237 14.66 -18.96 -21.61
CA ASN A 237 13.70 -20.04 -21.36
C ASN A 237 12.47 -19.49 -20.64
N LEU A 238 12.65 -18.60 -19.66
CA LEU A 238 11.56 -17.92 -18.97
C LEU A 238 10.60 -17.23 -19.96
N PHE A 239 11.14 -16.43 -20.89
CA PHE A 239 10.32 -15.75 -21.88
C PHE A 239 9.70 -16.70 -22.89
N THR A 240 10.44 -17.73 -23.31
CA THR A 240 9.95 -18.74 -24.26
C THR A 240 8.77 -19.51 -23.69
N GLU A 241 8.87 -20.00 -22.46
CA GLU A 241 7.78 -20.69 -21.75
C GLU A 241 6.60 -19.75 -21.48
N ALA A 242 6.87 -18.50 -21.08
CA ALA A 242 5.83 -17.50 -20.89
C ALA A 242 5.04 -17.24 -22.19
N MET A 243 5.72 -17.11 -23.33
CA MET A 243 5.08 -16.95 -24.64
C MET A 243 4.30 -18.20 -25.07
N ALA A 244 4.77 -19.40 -24.72
CA ALA A 244 4.09 -20.64 -25.07
C ALA A 244 2.76 -20.83 -24.32
N VAL A 245 2.68 -20.38 -23.07
CA VAL A 245 1.49 -20.55 -22.21
C VAL A 245 0.51 -19.38 -22.33
N HIS A 246 1.01 -18.16 -22.58
CA HIS A 246 0.17 -16.96 -22.53
C HIS A 246 -0.71 -16.82 -23.79
N PRO A 247 -2.02 -16.46 -23.67
CA PRO A 247 -2.93 -16.32 -24.82
C PRO A 247 -2.47 -15.35 -25.92
N LYS A 248 -1.66 -14.35 -25.57
CA LYS A 248 -1.10 -13.36 -26.51
C LYS A 248 0.20 -13.81 -27.22
N GLY A 249 0.77 -14.97 -26.86
CA GLY A 249 1.99 -15.48 -27.49
C GLY A 249 3.14 -14.48 -27.45
N ALA A 250 3.82 -14.30 -28.59
CA ALA A 250 4.92 -13.35 -28.75
C ALA A 250 4.53 -11.87 -28.55
N ALA A 251 3.24 -11.52 -28.65
CA ALA A 251 2.77 -10.15 -28.46
C ALA A 251 2.83 -9.69 -26.99
N ILE A 252 3.14 -10.57 -26.03
CA ILE A 252 3.45 -10.14 -24.65
C ILE A 252 4.78 -9.36 -24.56
N MET A 253 5.69 -9.58 -25.51
CA MET A 253 7.00 -8.94 -25.54
C MET A 253 7.01 -7.66 -26.38
N SER A 254 5.94 -7.39 -27.14
CA SER A 254 5.85 -6.17 -27.93
C SER A 254 5.44 -4.98 -27.04
N PRO A 255 6.13 -3.83 -27.15
CA PRO A 255 5.73 -2.61 -26.46
C PRO A 255 4.44 -2.02 -27.05
N GLY A 256 3.66 -1.32 -26.24
CA GLY A 256 2.53 -0.48 -26.71
C GLY A 256 1.11 -1.03 -26.46
N GLY A 257 0.95 -2.02 -25.59
CA GLY A 257 -0.36 -2.50 -25.15
C GLY A 257 -1.04 -1.59 -24.11
N LEU A 258 -0.26 -1.03 -23.18
CA LEU A 258 -0.68 -0.23 -22.03
C LEU A 258 -0.35 1.26 -22.22
N VAL A 259 0.77 1.56 -22.88
CA VAL A 259 1.22 2.93 -23.16
C VAL A 259 1.30 3.10 -24.68
N LYS A 260 0.18 3.51 -25.28
CA LYS A 260 0.04 3.58 -26.74
C LYS A 260 0.65 4.83 -27.35
N ASP A 261 0.66 5.94 -26.60
CA ASP A 261 1.09 7.24 -27.09
C ASP A 261 2.05 7.93 -26.11
N PRO A 262 2.99 8.77 -26.61
CA PRO A 262 3.96 9.47 -25.76
C PRO A 262 3.33 10.39 -24.71
N ILE A 263 2.12 10.90 -24.96
CA ILE A 263 1.41 11.78 -24.03
C ILE A 263 0.89 10.97 -22.85
N SER A 264 0.29 9.80 -23.10
CA SER A 264 -0.09 8.83 -22.08
C SER A 264 1.11 8.35 -21.29
N ALA A 265 2.26 8.12 -21.94
CA ALA A 265 3.51 7.75 -21.27
C ALA A 265 3.96 8.83 -20.28
N LEU A 266 3.96 10.09 -20.73
CA LEU A 266 4.34 11.23 -19.92
C LEU A 266 3.34 11.47 -18.78
N SER A 267 2.04 11.41 -19.07
CA SER A 267 0.97 11.57 -18.09
C SER A 267 1.04 10.50 -17.01
N LEU A 268 1.22 9.23 -17.41
CA LEU A 268 1.41 8.11 -16.51
C LEU A 268 2.68 8.27 -15.67
N GLY A 269 3.80 8.63 -16.29
CA GLY A 269 5.06 8.87 -15.60
C GLY A 269 4.96 9.97 -14.56
N LEU A 270 4.37 11.12 -14.91
CA LEU A 270 4.10 12.21 -13.97
C LEU A 270 3.18 11.76 -12.84
N GLY A 271 2.12 11.01 -13.16
CA GLY A 271 1.19 10.45 -12.19
C GLY A 271 1.86 9.51 -11.18
N LEU A 272 2.75 8.63 -11.65
CA LEU A 272 3.49 7.68 -10.80
C LEU A 272 4.56 8.38 -9.94
N MET A 273 5.30 9.30 -10.54
CA MET A 273 6.37 10.05 -9.87
C MET A 273 5.83 10.97 -8.78
N PHE A 274 4.85 11.82 -9.10
CA PHE A 274 4.28 12.77 -8.15
C PHE A 274 3.21 12.14 -7.25
N GLY A 275 2.53 11.08 -7.72
CA GLY A 275 1.54 10.36 -6.91
C GLY A 275 2.16 9.78 -5.65
N THR A 276 3.33 9.16 -5.75
CA THR A 276 4.07 8.61 -4.59
C THR A 276 4.40 9.71 -3.58
N ALA A 277 4.77 10.90 -4.05
CA ALA A 277 5.09 12.06 -3.21
C ALA A 277 3.87 12.67 -2.51
N GLY A 278 2.66 12.43 -3.02
CA GLY A 278 1.40 12.95 -2.46
C GLY A 278 0.79 12.07 -1.37
N LEU A 279 1.32 10.87 -1.11
CA LEU A 279 0.72 9.89 -0.21
C LEU A 279 0.90 10.29 1.27
N PRO A 280 -0.17 10.68 1.99
CA PRO A 280 -0.02 11.22 3.34
C PRO A 280 0.59 10.22 4.33
N HIS A 281 0.31 8.92 4.16
CA HIS A 281 0.83 7.86 5.03
C HIS A 281 2.34 7.66 4.88
N ILE A 282 2.90 7.85 3.67
CA ILE A 282 4.35 7.85 3.45
C ILE A 282 4.98 9.11 4.04
N LEU A 283 4.37 10.28 3.79
CA LEU A 283 4.91 11.55 4.27
C LEU A 283 4.96 11.64 5.80
N MET A 284 3.97 11.06 6.49
CA MET A 284 3.95 11.03 7.96
C MET A 284 5.15 10.29 8.57
N ARG A 285 5.74 9.34 7.84
CA ARG A 285 6.90 8.58 8.30
C ARG A 285 8.20 9.38 8.28
N PHE A 286 8.27 10.53 7.62
CA PHE A 286 9.45 11.41 7.79
C PHE A 286 9.46 12.12 9.15
N PHE A 287 8.38 12.07 9.93
CA PHE A 287 8.33 12.65 11.27
C PHE A 287 8.71 11.66 12.40
N THR A 288 8.89 10.36 12.10
CA THR A 288 9.21 9.32 13.09
C THR A 288 10.68 9.16 13.43
N VAL A 289 11.55 9.66 12.54
CA VAL A 289 13.01 9.62 12.70
C VAL A 289 13.49 10.82 13.50
N SER A 290 14.72 10.78 14.03
CA SER A 290 15.27 11.83 14.89
C SER A 290 15.72 13.07 14.13
N ASP A 291 16.30 12.92 12.94
CA ASP A 291 16.89 14.02 12.18
C ASP A 291 16.75 13.84 10.66
N ALA A 292 17.16 14.87 9.91
CA ALA A 292 17.08 14.86 8.45
C ALA A 292 18.04 13.85 7.79
N LYS A 293 19.12 13.44 8.46
CA LYS A 293 20.05 12.44 7.94
C LYS A 293 19.43 11.05 8.04
N GLU A 294 18.82 10.72 9.17
CA GLU A 294 18.03 9.51 9.37
C GLU A 294 16.79 9.48 8.47
N ALA A 295 16.21 10.64 8.14
CA ALA A 295 15.11 10.71 7.17
C ALA A 295 15.50 10.32 5.73
N ARG A 296 16.79 10.43 5.37
CA ARG A 296 17.31 10.08 4.05
C ARG A 296 17.89 8.66 3.97
N LYS A 297 18.11 8.00 5.10
CA LYS A 297 18.61 6.62 5.18
C LYS A 297 17.47 5.63 4.99
#